data_AF-A0A6M0K2Y8-F1
#
_entry.id   AF-A0A6M0K2Y8-F1
#
_cell.length_a   1.000
_cell.length_b   1.000
_cell.length_c   1.000
_cell.angle_alpha   90.00
_cell.angle_beta   90.00
_cell.angle_gamma   90.00
#
_symmetry.space_group_name_H-M   'P 1'
#
loop_
_entity.id
_entity.type
_entity.pdbx_description
1 polymer ?
#
loop_
_entity_poly.entity_id
_entity_poly.type
_entity_poly.pdbx_seq_one_letter_code
_entity_poly.pdbx_strand_id
1 'polypeptide(L)'
;MRVRSLIAAFLIGVAPASQATSFDCGKAATWVEKTLCRDASLGALDETMADSFRAAREAASDPDSLLAEQRAWLKRRNRCSNITCLHDLYEARIQALRTRAPGARDQAAPAVSEGRITDTGPRHSLSALYPVFTDAALAEVNPEVRRFVESLVQPFLEELANEEAADAQLEVPPWSLQITYAPPYVAPHYVAVDFNGYDYRGGAHGMPIIAPLVLARPSGQQLSPADLFLPGSDWLGFLSGYCYDELQDQDFVSADTDWLKSGTAPKAENYQWLFPGPEGLTVTFPPYAVAPYAAGPQSVLIPYARLSGMLRPDLFGP
;
A
#
# COMPACT_ATOMS: atom_id res chain seq x y z
N MET A 1 -35.32 41.88 38.87
CA MET A 1 -34.01 41.43 38.33
C MET A 1 -34.27 40.70 37.02
N ARG A 2 -33.81 41.24 35.88
CA ARG A 2 -33.82 40.55 34.58
C ARG A 2 -32.38 40.54 34.08
N VAL A 3 -31.71 39.39 34.18
CA VAL A 3 -30.32 39.22 33.72
C VAL A 3 -30.38 38.97 32.21
N ARG A 4 -29.78 39.87 31.42
CA ARG A 4 -29.57 39.69 29.98
C ARG A 4 -28.25 38.95 29.79
N SER A 5 -28.32 37.65 29.45
CA SER A 5 -27.14 36.89 29.05
C SER A 5 -26.78 37.23 27.60
N LEU A 6 -25.62 37.84 27.40
CA LEU A 6 -24.97 37.97 26.10
C LEU A 6 -24.19 36.68 25.83
N ILE A 7 -24.64 35.87 24.87
CA ILE A 7 -23.89 34.72 24.38
C ILE A 7 -22.97 35.22 23.26
N ALA A 8 -21.67 35.30 23.54
CA ALA A 8 -20.65 35.49 22.52
C ALA A 8 -20.42 34.16 21.80
N ALA A 9 -20.84 34.07 20.54
CA ALA A 9 -20.55 32.93 19.68
C ALA A 9 -19.07 32.96 19.26
N PHE A 10 -18.27 32.09 19.87
CA PHE A 10 -16.88 31.85 19.49
C PHE A 10 -16.88 30.81 18.36
N LEU A 11 -16.75 31.26 17.11
CA LEU A 11 -16.56 30.39 15.94
C LEU A 11 -15.14 29.81 15.99
N ILE A 12 -15.02 28.58 16.50
CA ILE A 12 -13.79 27.78 16.36
C ILE A 12 -13.77 27.25 14.93
N GLY A 13 -12.92 27.83 14.09
CA GLY A 13 -12.65 27.31 12.75
C GLY A 13 -11.90 25.99 12.85
N VAL A 14 -12.52 24.90 12.41
CA VAL A 14 -11.87 23.60 12.25
C VAL A 14 -10.99 23.68 10.99
N ALA A 15 -9.68 23.51 11.16
CA ALA A 15 -8.75 23.36 10.04
C ALA A 15 -8.76 21.89 9.57
N PRO A 16 -8.82 21.63 8.26
CA PRO A 16 -8.86 20.26 7.73
C PRO A 16 -7.53 19.53 7.97
N ALA A 17 -7.58 18.26 8.39
CA ALA A 17 -6.45 17.36 8.50
C ALA A 17 -5.87 17.07 7.11
N SER A 18 -4.62 17.51 6.88
CA SER A 18 -3.92 17.26 5.62
C SER A 18 -3.44 15.81 5.58
N GLN A 19 -3.79 15.09 4.51
CA GLN A 19 -3.02 13.91 4.10
C GLN A 19 -1.54 14.30 3.99
N ALA A 20 -0.68 13.46 4.55
CA ALA A 20 0.75 13.70 4.54
C ALA A 20 1.24 13.55 3.09
N THR A 21 1.57 14.69 2.50
CA THR A 21 2.24 14.79 1.20
C THR A 21 3.52 15.57 1.44
N SER A 22 4.47 15.55 0.52
CA SER A 22 5.73 16.27 0.67
C SER A 22 5.59 17.80 0.69
N PHE A 23 4.35 18.32 0.62
CA PHE A 23 4.01 19.74 0.64
C PHE A 23 2.73 20.02 1.44
N ASP A 24 2.48 21.30 1.69
CA ASP A 24 1.32 21.79 2.44
C ASP A 24 0.06 21.73 1.56
N CYS A 25 -0.84 20.79 1.84
CA CYS A 25 -2.09 20.63 1.11
C CYS A 25 -3.02 21.85 1.19
N GLY A 26 -2.89 22.70 2.21
CA GLY A 26 -3.60 23.98 2.29
C GLY A 26 -3.18 24.97 1.20
N LYS A 27 -2.04 24.72 0.52
CA LYS A 27 -1.49 25.54 -0.56
C LYS A 27 -1.59 24.87 -1.93
N ALA A 28 -2.24 23.71 -2.03
CA ALA A 28 -2.40 22.98 -3.29
C ALA A 28 -3.15 23.83 -4.33
N ALA A 29 -2.50 24.15 -5.44
CA ALA A 29 -3.05 25.03 -6.47
C ALA A 29 -3.43 24.25 -7.74
N THR A 30 -2.56 23.34 -8.16
CA THR A 30 -2.68 22.59 -9.42
C THR A 30 -3.61 21.39 -9.30
N TRP A 31 -4.09 20.87 -10.43
CA TRP A 31 -4.84 19.60 -10.45
C TRP A 31 -4.01 18.50 -9.80
N VAL A 32 -2.74 18.37 -10.17
CA VAL A 32 -1.82 17.37 -9.60
C VAL A 32 -1.70 17.51 -8.08
N GLU A 33 -1.41 18.70 -7.55
CA GLU A 33 -1.27 18.90 -6.10
C GLU A 33 -2.58 18.59 -5.36
N LYS A 34 -3.72 19.00 -5.91
CA LYS A 34 -5.02 18.70 -5.33
C LYS A 34 -5.33 17.21 -5.38
N THR A 35 -4.93 16.51 -6.45
CA THR A 35 -5.06 15.06 -6.57
C THR A 35 -4.18 14.35 -5.54
N LEU A 36 -2.90 14.74 -5.40
CA LEU A 36 -1.99 14.17 -4.40
C LEU A 36 -2.48 14.35 -2.97
N CYS A 37 -3.11 15.49 -2.67
CA CYS A 37 -3.70 15.76 -1.36
C CYS A 37 -5.01 15.02 -1.07
N ARG A 38 -5.66 14.47 -2.11
CA ARG A 38 -6.98 13.81 -2.01
C ARG A 38 -6.88 12.31 -2.16
N ASP A 39 -5.86 11.81 -2.85
CA ASP A 39 -5.64 10.41 -3.16
C ASP A 39 -4.47 9.88 -2.31
N ALA A 40 -4.79 9.03 -1.33
CA ALA A 40 -3.82 8.54 -0.36
C ALA A 40 -2.72 7.67 -0.98
N SER A 41 -3.04 6.91 -2.04
CA SER A 41 -2.05 6.11 -2.78
C SER A 41 -1.02 7.02 -3.45
N LEU A 42 -1.49 8.05 -4.16
CA LEU A 42 -0.61 9.03 -4.78
C LEU A 42 0.12 9.92 -3.76
N GLY A 43 -0.52 10.24 -2.62
CA GLY A 43 0.11 10.94 -1.50
C GLY A 43 1.26 10.14 -0.89
N ALA A 44 1.05 8.86 -0.61
CA ALA A 44 2.09 7.95 -0.12
C ALA A 44 3.23 7.77 -1.13
N LEU A 45 2.91 7.73 -2.43
CA LEU A 45 3.92 7.76 -3.49
C LEU A 45 4.70 9.09 -3.51
N ASP A 46 4.05 10.22 -3.21
CA ASP A 46 4.71 11.53 -3.09
C ASP A 46 5.70 11.60 -1.93
N GLU A 47 5.30 11.11 -0.76
CA GLU A 47 6.20 11.00 0.39
C GLU A 47 7.34 10.04 0.12
N THR A 48 7.05 8.85 -0.41
CA THR A 48 8.06 7.84 -0.77
C THR A 48 9.07 8.41 -1.76
N MET A 49 8.61 9.19 -2.74
CA MET A 49 9.46 9.86 -3.71
C MET A 49 10.32 10.93 -3.04
N ALA A 50 9.75 11.75 -2.15
CA ALA A 50 10.46 12.77 -1.41
C ALA A 50 11.56 12.16 -0.50
N ASP A 51 11.27 11.06 0.17
CA ASP A 51 12.21 10.31 1.01
C ASP A 51 13.33 9.70 0.18
N SER A 52 12.98 9.05 -0.92
CA SER A 52 13.94 8.48 -1.87
C SER A 52 14.84 9.57 -2.45
N PHE A 53 14.31 10.78 -2.69
CA PHE A 53 15.09 11.92 -3.15
C PHE A 53 16.05 12.45 -2.07
N ARG A 54 15.62 12.54 -0.81
CA ARG A 54 16.51 12.94 0.30
C ARG A 54 17.68 11.97 0.44
N ALA A 55 17.40 10.66 0.48
CA ALA A 55 18.42 9.63 0.52
C ALA A 55 19.37 9.68 -0.69
N ALA A 56 18.82 9.76 -1.91
CA ALA A 56 19.61 9.89 -3.14
C ALA A 56 20.50 11.13 -3.13
N ARG A 57 20.02 12.24 -2.57
CA ARG A 57 20.77 13.50 -2.47
C ARG A 57 21.89 13.45 -1.45
N GLU A 58 21.69 12.77 -0.32
CA GLU A 58 22.74 12.53 0.67
C GLU A 58 23.86 11.64 0.12
N ALA A 59 23.51 10.63 -0.68
CA ALA A 59 24.46 9.73 -1.31
C ALA A 59 25.13 10.27 -2.59
N ALA A 60 24.60 11.36 -3.17
CA ALA A 60 25.05 11.84 -4.48
C ALA A 60 26.44 12.49 -4.44
N SER A 61 27.31 12.07 -5.36
CA SER A 61 28.58 12.76 -5.65
C SER A 61 28.39 14.12 -6.32
N ASP A 62 27.26 14.32 -7.01
CA ASP A 62 26.82 15.58 -7.61
C ASP A 62 25.35 15.89 -7.27
N PRO A 63 25.09 16.48 -6.08
CA PRO A 63 23.73 16.81 -5.62
C PRO A 63 23.02 17.86 -6.48
N ASP A 64 23.76 18.75 -7.15
CA ASP A 64 23.18 19.83 -7.95
C ASP A 64 22.58 19.30 -9.26
N SER A 65 23.28 18.37 -9.91
CA SER A 65 22.75 17.64 -11.07
C SER A 65 21.49 16.85 -10.70
N LEU A 66 21.49 16.15 -9.56
CA LEU A 66 20.32 15.41 -9.09
C LEU A 66 19.11 16.32 -8.81
N LEU A 67 19.35 17.51 -8.24
CA LEU A 67 18.31 18.51 -8.03
C LEU A 67 17.74 19.06 -9.35
N ALA A 68 18.59 19.26 -10.36
CA ALA A 68 18.15 19.69 -11.69
C ALA A 68 17.25 18.63 -12.35
N GLU A 69 17.61 17.36 -12.26
CA GLU A 69 16.77 16.25 -12.72
C GLU A 69 15.43 16.19 -11.98
N GLN A 70 15.45 16.35 -10.65
CA GLN A 70 14.24 16.33 -9.83
C GLN A 70 13.27 17.45 -10.24
N ARG A 71 13.78 18.66 -10.49
CA ARG A 71 12.98 19.78 -11.01
C ARG A 71 12.42 19.49 -12.40
N ALA A 72 13.19 18.86 -13.28
CA ALA A 72 12.73 18.46 -14.60
C ALA A 72 11.64 17.36 -14.52
N TRP A 73 11.76 16.44 -13.57
CA TRP A 73 10.74 15.44 -13.29
C TRP A 73 9.45 16.06 -12.75
N LEU A 74 9.52 17.00 -11.79
CA LEU A 74 8.33 17.72 -11.28
C LEU A 74 7.56 18.44 -12.40
N LYS A 75 8.27 19.03 -13.37
CA LYS A 75 7.65 19.63 -14.56
C LYS A 75 6.91 18.61 -15.43
N ARG A 76 7.41 17.38 -15.53
CA ARG A 76 6.74 16.28 -16.24
C ARG A 76 5.53 15.79 -15.47
N ARG A 77 5.66 15.56 -14.16
CA ARG A 77 4.55 15.21 -13.26
C ARG A 77 3.38 16.17 -13.40
N ASN A 78 3.65 17.47 -13.39
CA ASN A 78 2.61 18.51 -13.49
C ASN A 78 1.90 18.58 -14.86
N ARG A 79 2.30 17.77 -15.86
CA ARG A 79 1.59 17.63 -17.14
C ARG A 79 0.61 16.46 -17.17
N CYS A 80 0.60 15.61 -16.14
CA CYS A 80 -0.36 14.52 -16.07
C CYS A 80 -1.80 15.05 -16.01
N SER A 81 -2.69 14.36 -16.70
CA SER A 81 -4.13 14.67 -16.77
C SER A 81 -5.03 13.58 -16.17
N ASN A 82 -4.44 12.50 -15.68
CA ASN A 82 -5.14 11.40 -15.01
C ASN A 82 -4.25 10.74 -13.95
N ILE A 83 -4.87 9.93 -13.08
CA ILE A 83 -4.23 9.27 -11.93
C ILE A 83 -3.18 8.25 -12.39
N THR A 84 -3.46 7.46 -13.42
CA THR A 84 -2.52 6.47 -13.99
C THR A 84 -1.18 7.11 -14.37
N CYS A 85 -1.21 8.26 -15.07
CA CYS A 85 -0.01 9.01 -15.41
C CYS A 85 0.80 9.43 -14.19
N LEU A 86 0.12 9.85 -13.11
CA LEU A 86 0.81 10.22 -11.87
C LEU A 86 1.47 9.00 -11.24
N HIS A 87 0.73 7.89 -11.12
CA HIS A 87 1.23 6.64 -10.57
C HIS A 87 2.50 6.17 -11.31
N ASP A 88 2.43 6.04 -12.64
CA ASP A 88 3.55 5.60 -13.48
C ASP A 88 4.78 6.52 -13.31
N LEU A 89 4.57 7.84 -13.27
CA LEU A 89 5.67 8.80 -13.10
C LEU A 89 6.29 8.77 -11.71
N TYR A 90 5.49 8.55 -10.67
CA TYR A 90 5.97 8.43 -9.30
C TYR A 90 6.78 7.15 -9.12
N GLU A 91 6.24 6.01 -9.53
CA GLU A 91 6.93 4.72 -9.44
C GLU A 91 8.26 4.74 -10.19
N ALA A 92 8.26 5.20 -11.45
CA ALA A 92 9.47 5.30 -12.24
C ALA A 92 10.54 6.20 -11.59
N ARG A 93 10.13 7.28 -10.93
CA ARG A 93 11.08 8.19 -10.25
C ARG A 93 11.59 7.61 -8.95
N ILE A 94 10.72 7.00 -8.15
CA ILE A 94 11.10 6.31 -6.91
C ILE A 94 12.16 5.26 -7.22
N GLN A 95 11.94 4.43 -8.24
CA GLN A 95 12.92 3.42 -8.65
C GLN A 95 14.24 4.05 -9.12
N ALA A 96 14.19 5.09 -9.95
CA ALA A 96 15.38 5.79 -10.41
C ALA A 96 16.19 6.49 -9.30
N LEU A 97 15.54 6.87 -8.19
CA LEU A 97 16.20 7.47 -7.02
C LEU A 97 16.79 6.39 -6.11
N ARG A 98 16.07 5.28 -5.90
CA ARG A 98 16.54 4.14 -5.11
C ARG A 98 17.81 3.51 -5.67
N THR A 99 17.95 3.46 -7.00
CA THR A 99 19.20 2.98 -7.64
C THR A 99 20.41 3.90 -7.41
N ARG A 100 20.19 5.15 -6.99
CA ARG A 100 21.27 6.14 -6.73
C ARG A 100 21.69 6.23 -5.26
N ALA A 101 20.88 5.70 -4.34
CA ALA A 101 21.23 5.51 -2.93
C ALA A 101 20.95 4.06 -2.47
N PRO A 102 21.63 3.06 -3.05
CA PRO A 102 21.70 1.74 -2.43
C PRO A 102 22.47 1.91 -1.11
N GLY A 103 21.82 1.71 0.04
CA GLY A 103 22.44 2.00 1.35
C GLY A 103 21.52 2.59 2.41
N ALA A 104 20.58 3.48 2.06
CA ALA A 104 19.75 4.18 3.05
C ALA A 104 18.62 3.33 3.66
N ARG A 105 18.44 2.11 3.17
CA ARG A 105 17.54 1.06 3.69
C ARG A 105 18.16 -0.35 3.59
N ASP A 106 19.48 -0.45 3.66
CA ASP A 106 20.16 -1.73 3.42
C ASP A 106 20.06 -2.70 4.61
N GLN A 107 18.97 -3.46 4.66
CA GLN A 107 19.15 -4.84 4.25
C GLN A 107 19.02 -4.81 2.74
N ALA A 108 20.11 -5.10 2.01
CA ALA A 108 20.08 -5.09 0.55
C ALA A 108 18.84 -5.86 0.09
N ALA A 109 17.96 -5.18 -0.66
CA ALA A 109 16.79 -5.83 -1.23
C ALA A 109 17.27 -7.13 -1.89
N PRO A 110 16.66 -8.27 -1.56
CA PRO A 110 17.17 -9.57 -1.98
C PRO A 110 17.31 -9.59 -3.49
N ALA A 111 18.36 -10.24 -3.98
CA ALA A 111 18.53 -10.43 -5.42
C ALA A 111 17.35 -11.28 -5.94
N VAL A 112 16.48 -10.63 -6.72
CA VAL A 112 15.32 -11.25 -7.36
C VAL A 112 15.39 -11.04 -8.86
N SER A 113 15.02 -12.07 -9.62
CA SER A 113 14.54 -11.90 -10.99
C SER A 113 13.02 -11.77 -10.99
N GLU A 114 12.43 -11.44 -12.15
CA GLU A 114 10.99 -11.24 -12.26
C GLU A 114 10.32 -12.42 -12.98
N GLY A 115 9.41 -13.08 -12.27
CA GLY A 115 8.45 -14.01 -12.85
C GLY A 115 7.22 -13.27 -13.39
N ARG A 116 6.59 -13.81 -14.43
CA ARG A 116 5.43 -13.18 -15.09
C ARG A 116 4.38 -14.24 -15.43
N ILE A 117 3.12 -13.95 -15.10
CA ILE A 117 1.95 -14.62 -15.66
C ILE A 117 1.22 -13.55 -16.49
N THR A 118 1.10 -13.77 -17.79
CA THR A 118 0.47 -12.82 -18.70
C THR A 118 -0.47 -13.53 -19.63
N ASP A 119 -1.64 -12.93 -19.86
CA ASP A 119 -2.59 -13.35 -20.88
C ASP A 119 -3.25 -12.10 -21.46
N THR A 120 -3.50 -12.06 -22.77
CA THR A 120 -4.10 -10.89 -23.40
C THR A 120 -4.99 -11.35 -24.54
N GLY A 121 -6.24 -10.91 -24.50
CA GLY A 121 -7.23 -11.19 -25.53
C GLY A 121 -8.03 -9.96 -25.89
N PRO A 122 -9.00 -10.08 -26.82
CA PRO A 122 -9.84 -8.96 -27.23
C PRO A 122 -10.66 -8.35 -26.08
N ARG A 123 -10.92 -9.11 -25.01
CA ARG A 123 -11.76 -8.71 -23.89
C ARG A 123 -11.01 -8.57 -22.56
N HIS A 124 -9.70 -8.85 -22.52
CA HIS A 124 -8.97 -8.84 -21.28
C HIS A 124 -7.47 -8.56 -21.43
N SER A 125 -6.88 -8.04 -20.36
CA SER A 125 -5.44 -7.95 -20.17
C SER A 125 -5.07 -8.41 -18.77
N LEU A 126 -4.29 -9.49 -18.67
CA LEU A 126 -3.72 -10.03 -17.45
C LEU A 126 -2.21 -9.79 -17.43
N SER A 127 -1.71 -9.12 -16.40
CA SER A 127 -0.29 -9.02 -16.11
C SER A 127 -0.04 -9.16 -14.61
N ALA A 128 0.55 -10.30 -14.21
CA ALA A 128 0.96 -10.54 -12.84
C ALA A 128 2.48 -10.72 -12.78
N LEU A 129 3.15 -9.82 -12.07
CA LEU A 129 4.58 -9.82 -11.81
C LEU A 129 4.83 -10.31 -10.40
N TYR A 130 5.89 -11.10 -10.22
CA TYR A 130 6.27 -11.61 -8.90
C TYR A 130 7.78 -11.84 -8.79
N PRO A 131 8.35 -11.74 -7.57
CA PRO A 131 9.76 -11.96 -7.37
C PRO A 131 10.10 -13.44 -7.49
N VAL A 132 11.23 -13.72 -8.12
CA VAL A 132 11.88 -15.03 -8.09
C VAL A 132 13.23 -14.83 -7.42
N PHE A 133 13.37 -15.32 -6.19
CA PHE A 133 14.59 -15.23 -5.42
C PHE A 133 15.71 -16.02 -6.09
N THR A 134 16.81 -15.34 -6.41
CA THR A 134 17.97 -15.95 -7.08
C THR A 134 19.00 -16.49 -6.08
N ASP A 135 18.88 -16.11 -4.80
CA ASP A 135 19.68 -16.68 -3.73
C ASP A 135 19.25 -18.13 -3.48
N ALA A 136 20.22 -19.06 -3.54
CA ALA A 136 19.99 -20.47 -3.27
C ALA A 136 19.40 -20.72 -1.86
N ALA A 137 19.72 -19.87 -0.88
CA ALA A 137 19.17 -19.96 0.47
C ALA A 137 17.67 -19.59 0.56
N LEU A 138 17.11 -19.02 -0.50
CA LEU A 138 15.70 -18.63 -0.64
C LEU A 138 15.00 -19.41 -1.75
N ALA A 139 15.66 -20.38 -2.39
CA ALA A 139 15.07 -21.11 -3.51
C ALA A 139 13.77 -21.85 -3.14
N GLU A 140 13.67 -22.35 -1.91
CA GLU A 140 12.51 -23.08 -1.38
C GLU A 140 11.24 -22.22 -1.28
N VAL A 141 11.36 -20.89 -1.21
CA VAL A 141 10.16 -20.02 -1.14
C VAL A 141 9.57 -19.73 -2.52
N ASN A 142 10.31 -19.92 -3.62
CA ASN A 142 9.86 -19.56 -4.96
C ASN A 142 8.57 -20.28 -5.42
N PRO A 143 8.39 -21.60 -5.20
CA PRO A 143 7.14 -22.27 -5.53
C PRO A 143 5.94 -21.70 -4.79
N GLU A 144 6.15 -21.30 -3.53
CA GLU A 144 5.11 -20.75 -2.66
C GLU A 144 4.69 -19.34 -3.10
N VAL A 145 5.67 -18.50 -3.47
CA VAL A 145 5.41 -17.18 -4.08
C VAL A 145 4.60 -17.32 -5.36
N ARG A 146 5.00 -18.24 -6.25
CA ARG A 146 4.27 -18.50 -7.49
C ARG A 146 2.84 -18.98 -7.21
N ARG A 147 2.66 -19.93 -6.31
CA ARG A 147 1.33 -20.47 -5.97
C ARG A 147 0.43 -19.39 -5.39
N PHE A 148 0.98 -18.48 -4.58
CA PHE A 148 0.22 -17.35 -4.07
C PHE A 148 -0.28 -16.44 -5.20
N VAL A 149 0.59 -16.09 -6.15
CA VAL A 149 0.21 -15.27 -7.32
C VAL A 149 -0.81 -16.00 -8.20
N GLU A 150 -0.63 -17.29 -8.43
CA GLU A 150 -1.61 -18.13 -9.14
C GLU A 150 -2.97 -18.09 -8.42
N SER A 151 -3.00 -18.09 -7.08
CA SER A 151 -4.26 -17.98 -6.33
C SER A 151 -4.97 -16.63 -6.48
N LEU A 152 -4.22 -15.55 -6.76
CA LEU A 152 -4.77 -14.23 -7.07
C LEU A 152 -5.28 -14.14 -8.52
N VAL A 153 -4.61 -14.82 -9.44
CA VAL A 153 -4.94 -14.83 -10.88
C VAL A 153 -6.13 -15.76 -11.19
N GLN A 154 -6.22 -16.89 -10.50
CA GLN A 154 -7.17 -17.95 -10.84
C GLN A 154 -8.64 -17.50 -10.86
N PRO A 155 -9.16 -16.72 -9.88
CA PRO A 155 -10.55 -16.26 -9.91
C PRO A 155 -10.88 -15.39 -11.13
N PHE A 156 -9.91 -14.58 -11.60
CA PHE A 156 -10.09 -13.75 -12.79
C PHE A 156 -10.25 -14.61 -14.05
N LEU A 157 -9.42 -15.64 -14.20
CA LEU A 157 -9.49 -16.56 -15.35
C LEU A 157 -10.78 -17.39 -15.35
N GLU A 158 -11.22 -17.84 -14.18
CA GLU A 158 -12.46 -18.60 -14.02
C GLU A 158 -13.70 -17.78 -14.39
N GLU A 159 -13.79 -16.54 -13.90
CA GLU A 159 -14.90 -15.65 -14.24
C GLU A 159 -14.85 -15.23 -15.72
N LEU A 160 -13.67 -14.93 -16.26
CA LEU A 160 -13.50 -14.59 -17.67
C LEU A 160 -14.05 -15.71 -18.57
N ALA A 161 -13.68 -16.96 -18.30
CA ALA A 161 -14.16 -18.12 -19.07
C ALA A 161 -15.69 -18.28 -19.03
N ASN A 162 -16.34 -17.88 -17.94
CA ASN A 162 -17.81 -17.93 -17.80
C ASN A 162 -18.50 -16.79 -18.55
N GLU A 163 -17.93 -15.58 -18.54
CA GLU A 163 -18.41 -14.45 -19.33
C GLU A 163 -18.21 -14.68 -20.83
N GLU A 164 -17.21 -15.46 -21.22
CA GLU A 164 -17.02 -15.78 -22.64
C GLU A 164 -18.21 -16.53 -23.26
N ALA A 165 -19.01 -17.21 -22.43
CA ALA A 165 -20.23 -17.90 -22.82
C ALA A 165 -21.46 -16.97 -22.91
N ALA A 166 -21.40 -15.74 -22.39
CA ALA A 166 -22.53 -14.83 -22.21
C ALA A 166 -22.39 -13.54 -23.05
N ASP A 167 -22.69 -13.64 -24.35
CA ASP A 167 -23.01 -12.57 -25.31
C ASP A 167 -21.94 -11.48 -25.65
N ALA A 168 -21.71 -11.31 -26.95
CA ALA A 168 -20.55 -10.61 -27.54
C ALA A 168 -20.87 -9.20 -28.07
N GLN A 169 -21.96 -8.56 -27.61
CA GLN A 169 -22.59 -7.45 -28.34
C GLN A 169 -22.53 -6.07 -27.67
N LEU A 170 -21.95 -5.94 -26.48
CA LEU A 170 -21.74 -4.64 -25.83
C LEU A 170 -20.26 -4.24 -25.87
N GLU A 171 -19.98 -3.04 -26.40
CA GLU A 171 -18.65 -2.41 -26.29
C GLU A 171 -18.40 -2.01 -24.82
N VAL A 172 -17.94 -2.96 -24.02
CA VAL A 172 -17.44 -2.71 -22.66
C VAL A 172 -15.92 -2.60 -22.68
N PRO A 173 -15.30 -1.76 -21.82
CA PRO A 173 -13.86 -1.75 -21.65
C PRO A 173 -13.37 -3.17 -21.28
N PRO A 174 -12.22 -3.62 -21.82
CA PRO A 174 -11.70 -4.94 -21.54
C PRO A 174 -11.41 -5.09 -20.04
N TRP A 175 -11.63 -6.28 -19.51
CA TRP A 175 -11.25 -6.65 -18.17
C TRP A 175 -9.74 -6.50 -18.00
N SER A 176 -9.27 -6.12 -16.82
CA SER A 176 -7.84 -6.02 -16.56
C SER A 176 -7.50 -6.49 -15.17
N LEU A 177 -6.54 -7.41 -15.08
CA LEU A 177 -5.90 -7.80 -13.83
C LEU A 177 -4.42 -7.41 -13.90
N GLN A 178 -4.02 -6.47 -13.06
CA GLN A 178 -2.62 -6.09 -12.87
C GLN A 178 -2.19 -6.45 -11.46
N ILE A 179 -1.12 -7.23 -11.32
CA ILE A 179 -0.48 -7.54 -10.04
C ILE A 179 1.01 -7.19 -10.17
N THR A 180 1.51 -6.45 -9.19
CA THR A 180 2.92 -6.11 -9.01
C THR A 180 3.30 -6.32 -7.54
N TYR A 181 4.55 -6.03 -7.18
CA TYR A 181 5.05 -6.21 -5.83
C TYR A 181 6.06 -5.12 -5.45
N ALA A 182 6.08 -4.78 -4.16
CA ALA A 182 7.17 -4.00 -3.59
C ALA A 182 8.42 -4.89 -3.39
N PRO A 183 9.64 -4.31 -3.31
CA PRO A 183 10.84 -5.07 -3.00
C PRO A 183 10.65 -5.98 -1.78
N PRO A 184 10.92 -7.29 -1.88
CA PRO A 184 10.69 -8.21 -0.77
C PRO A 184 11.53 -7.86 0.46
N TYR A 185 10.98 -8.14 1.63
CA TYR A 185 11.71 -8.05 2.89
C TYR A 185 12.13 -9.45 3.35
N VAL A 186 13.41 -9.62 3.67
CA VAL A 186 13.97 -10.92 4.11
C VAL A 186 14.46 -10.77 5.53
N ALA A 187 13.66 -11.26 6.47
CA ALA A 187 14.05 -11.37 7.86
C ALA A 187 14.84 -12.67 8.09
N PRO A 188 15.47 -12.84 9.27
CA PRO A 188 16.15 -14.09 9.62
C PRO A 188 15.24 -15.33 9.48
N HIS A 189 13.99 -15.22 9.93
CA HIS A 189 13.07 -16.36 10.07
C HIS A 189 11.85 -16.32 9.13
N TYR A 190 11.71 -15.28 8.29
CA TYR A 190 10.64 -15.20 7.30
C TYR A 190 11.03 -14.36 6.08
N VAL A 191 10.28 -14.51 4.99
CA VAL A 191 10.27 -13.62 3.83
C VAL A 191 8.89 -12.99 3.73
N ALA A 192 8.82 -11.69 3.47
CA ALA A 192 7.58 -10.98 3.24
C ALA A 192 7.60 -10.29 1.86
N VAL A 193 6.51 -10.45 1.10
CA VAL A 193 6.32 -9.80 -0.21
C VAL A 193 4.99 -9.07 -0.16
N ASP A 194 5.00 -7.76 -0.41
CA ASP A 194 3.77 -6.97 -0.47
C ASP A 194 3.30 -6.89 -1.92
N PHE A 195 2.33 -7.72 -2.28
CA PHE A 195 1.69 -7.67 -3.59
C PHE A 195 0.57 -6.63 -3.59
N ASN A 196 0.54 -5.85 -4.67
CA ASN A 196 -0.49 -4.85 -4.90
C ASN A 196 -0.87 -4.82 -6.39
N GLY A 197 -1.94 -4.11 -6.72
CA GLY A 197 -2.41 -4.09 -8.09
C GLY A 197 -3.82 -3.57 -8.26
N TYR A 198 -4.43 -3.91 -9.38
CA TYR A 198 -5.78 -3.49 -9.72
C TYR A 198 -6.52 -4.59 -10.47
N ASP A 199 -7.75 -4.88 -10.03
CA ASP A 199 -8.65 -5.85 -10.63
C ASP A 199 -9.90 -5.14 -11.15
N TYR A 200 -10.09 -5.14 -12.47
CA TYR A 200 -11.25 -4.57 -13.14
C TYR A 200 -11.93 -5.64 -13.98
N ARG A 201 -13.19 -5.90 -13.66
CA ARG A 201 -14.02 -6.93 -14.32
C ARG A 201 -15.31 -6.32 -14.89
N GLY A 202 -15.22 -5.08 -15.38
CA GLY A 202 -16.39 -4.30 -15.79
C GLY A 202 -16.98 -3.43 -14.68
N GLY A 203 -18.02 -2.65 -15.01
CA GLY A 203 -18.67 -1.72 -14.09
C GLY A 203 -18.08 -0.30 -14.13
N ALA A 204 -18.30 0.47 -13.06
CA ALA A 204 -17.86 1.88 -13.00
C ALA A 204 -16.36 2.04 -12.69
N HIS A 205 -15.79 1.11 -11.92
CA HIS A 205 -14.38 1.08 -11.55
C HIS A 205 -13.99 -0.35 -11.10
N GLY A 206 -12.70 -0.65 -11.10
CA GLY A 206 -12.12 -1.85 -10.49
C GLY A 206 -11.81 -1.67 -9.00
N MET A 207 -11.10 -2.61 -8.40
CA MET A 207 -10.70 -2.58 -7.00
C MET A 207 -9.19 -2.74 -6.87
N PRO A 208 -8.52 -2.04 -5.95
CA PRO A 208 -7.12 -2.28 -5.67
C PRO A 208 -6.93 -3.68 -5.06
N ILE A 209 -5.84 -4.32 -5.44
CA ILE A 209 -5.37 -5.57 -4.83
C ILE A 209 -4.42 -5.20 -3.71
N ILE A 210 -4.62 -5.84 -2.56
CA ILE A 210 -3.77 -5.73 -1.38
C ILE A 210 -3.56 -7.17 -0.92
N ALA A 211 -2.32 -7.64 -0.97
CA ALA A 211 -2.03 -9.04 -0.82
C ALA A 211 -0.63 -9.25 -0.21
N PRO A 212 -0.45 -8.98 1.10
CA PRO A 212 0.79 -9.33 1.77
C PRO A 212 0.93 -10.85 1.84
N LEU A 213 2.10 -11.34 1.43
CA LEU A 213 2.53 -12.72 1.57
C LEU A 213 3.64 -12.80 2.59
N VAL A 214 3.49 -13.64 3.62
CA VAL A 214 4.54 -13.94 4.59
C VAL A 214 4.82 -15.42 4.58
N LEU A 215 6.08 -15.80 4.39
CA LEU A 215 6.54 -17.17 4.31
C LEU A 215 7.59 -17.43 5.39
N ALA A 216 7.37 -18.42 6.24
CA ALA A 216 8.37 -18.85 7.22
C ALA A 216 9.61 -19.43 6.52
N ARG A 217 10.78 -19.19 7.10
CA ARG A 217 12.05 -19.78 6.65
C ARG A 217 12.48 -20.90 7.62
N PRO A 218 13.09 -21.97 7.12
CA PRO A 218 13.31 -22.30 5.71
C PRO A 218 12.12 -23.03 5.07
N SER A 219 11.04 -23.32 5.81
CA SER A 219 9.98 -24.23 5.38
C SER A 219 9.15 -23.75 4.18
N GLY A 220 9.13 -22.45 3.91
CA GLY A 220 8.24 -21.84 2.92
C GLY A 220 6.77 -21.82 3.37
N GLN A 221 6.46 -22.23 4.60
CA GLN A 221 5.09 -22.25 5.09
C GLN A 221 4.51 -20.82 5.07
N GLN A 222 3.38 -20.65 4.38
CA GLN A 222 2.63 -19.40 4.44
C GLN A 222 2.09 -19.16 5.86
N LEU A 223 2.39 -17.99 6.40
CA LEU A 223 1.94 -17.54 7.71
C LEU A 223 0.72 -16.65 7.54
N SER A 224 -0.35 -16.96 8.27
CA SER A 224 -1.49 -16.06 8.43
C SER A 224 -1.12 -14.91 9.37
N PRO A 225 -1.89 -13.81 9.40
CA PRO A 225 -1.68 -12.73 10.36
C PRO A 225 -1.65 -13.19 11.81
N ALA A 226 -2.52 -14.15 12.20
CA ALA A 226 -2.53 -14.69 13.55
C ALA A 226 -1.24 -15.44 13.90
N ASP A 227 -0.58 -16.06 12.90
CA ASP A 227 0.67 -16.79 13.10
C ASP A 227 1.86 -15.89 13.43
N LEU A 228 1.74 -14.56 13.25
CA LEU A 228 2.77 -13.59 13.64
C LEU A 228 2.80 -13.35 15.16
N PHE A 229 1.71 -13.70 15.85
CA PHE A 229 1.49 -13.37 17.26
C PHE A 229 1.55 -14.61 18.15
N LEU A 230 1.89 -14.39 19.42
CA LEU A 230 1.87 -15.41 20.45
C LEU A 230 0.43 -15.91 20.65
N PRO A 231 0.20 -17.23 20.70
CA PRO A 231 -1.10 -17.79 21.02
C PRO A 231 -1.64 -17.24 22.34
N GLY A 232 -2.87 -16.73 22.33
CA GLY A 232 -3.53 -16.16 23.51
C GLY A 232 -3.13 -14.72 23.86
N SER A 233 -2.25 -14.07 23.09
CA SER A 233 -2.01 -12.63 23.21
C SER A 233 -3.23 -11.81 22.74
N ASP A 234 -3.42 -10.62 23.29
CA ASP A 234 -4.51 -9.71 22.91
C ASP A 234 -4.14 -8.83 21.70
N TRP A 235 -3.54 -9.43 20.67
CA TRP A 235 -3.05 -8.70 19.52
C TRP A 235 -4.19 -8.01 18.74
N LEU A 236 -5.37 -8.64 18.63
CA LEU A 236 -6.54 -8.04 17.99
C LEU A 236 -7.07 -6.83 18.76
N GLY A 237 -7.17 -6.93 20.09
CA GLY A 237 -7.59 -5.80 20.94
C GLY A 237 -6.61 -4.64 20.83
N PHE A 238 -5.31 -4.95 20.85
CA PHE A 238 -4.26 -3.96 20.69
C PHE A 238 -4.32 -3.27 19.31
N LEU A 239 -4.33 -4.02 18.20
CA LEU A 239 -4.38 -3.45 16.86
C LEU A 239 -5.65 -2.63 16.64
N SER A 240 -6.78 -3.07 17.20
CA SER A 240 -8.06 -2.33 17.19
C SER A 240 -7.95 -0.95 17.81
N GLY A 241 -7.47 -0.86 19.05
CA GLY A 241 -7.28 0.44 19.71
C GLY A 241 -6.27 1.32 18.97
N TYR A 242 -5.11 0.75 18.62
CA TYR A 242 -4.04 1.50 17.95
C TYR A 242 -4.48 2.06 16.59
N CYS A 243 -5.08 1.23 15.73
CA CYS A 243 -5.51 1.68 14.42
C CYS A 243 -6.67 2.66 14.49
N TYR A 244 -7.60 2.48 15.44
CA TYR A 244 -8.66 3.47 15.66
C TYR A 244 -8.05 4.83 16.04
N ASP A 245 -7.12 4.84 17.00
CA ASP A 245 -6.51 6.06 17.52
C ASP A 245 -5.70 6.81 16.44
N GLU A 246 -4.99 6.10 15.58
CA GLU A 246 -4.20 6.70 14.49
C GLU A 246 -5.08 7.24 13.34
N LEU A 247 -6.27 6.66 13.13
CA LEU A 247 -7.13 7.01 11.99
C LEU A 247 -8.26 7.98 12.34
N GLN A 248 -8.66 8.11 13.61
CA GLN A 248 -9.85 8.90 14.00
C GLN A 248 -9.77 10.39 13.65
N ASP A 249 -8.57 10.95 13.60
CA ASP A 249 -8.35 12.37 13.31
C ASP A 249 -8.17 12.66 11.80
N GLN A 250 -8.34 11.65 10.95
CA GLN A 250 -8.23 11.81 9.50
C GLN A 250 -9.57 12.30 8.91
N ASP A 251 -9.53 13.43 8.19
CA ASP A 251 -10.71 14.13 7.67
C ASP A 251 -11.66 13.25 6.84
N PHE A 252 -11.12 12.32 6.06
CA PHE A 252 -11.90 11.44 5.18
C PHE A 252 -12.46 10.19 5.88
N VAL A 253 -11.97 9.88 7.08
CA VAL A 253 -12.44 8.79 7.97
C VAL A 253 -13.50 9.33 8.95
N SER A 254 -13.27 10.53 9.50
CA SER A 254 -14.10 11.15 10.54
C SER A 254 -15.54 11.45 10.12
N ALA A 255 -15.83 11.51 8.82
CA ALA A 255 -17.16 11.82 8.29
C ALA A 255 -18.21 10.72 8.57
N ASP A 256 -17.79 9.49 8.83
CA ASP A 256 -18.66 8.39 9.26
C ASP A 256 -17.95 7.51 10.31
N THR A 257 -18.12 7.87 11.59
CA THR A 257 -17.49 7.14 12.70
C THR A 257 -17.89 5.67 12.78
N ASP A 258 -18.95 5.24 12.10
CA ASP A 258 -19.37 3.85 12.10
C ASP A 258 -18.49 2.99 11.20
N TRP A 259 -17.98 3.53 10.09
CA TRP A 259 -17.01 2.84 9.24
C TRP A 259 -15.71 2.61 10.00
N LEU A 260 -15.20 3.65 10.64
CA LEU A 260 -13.98 3.53 11.42
C LEU A 260 -14.14 2.49 12.54
N LYS A 261 -15.19 2.59 13.36
CA LYS A 261 -15.43 1.64 14.46
C LYS A 261 -15.60 0.21 13.96
N SER A 262 -16.34 0.01 12.88
CA SER A 262 -16.58 -1.33 12.34
C SER A 262 -15.33 -1.91 11.67
N GLY A 263 -14.62 -1.10 10.89
CA GLY A 263 -13.42 -1.49 10.14
C GLY A 263 -12.20 -1.72 11.03
N THR A 264 -12.08 -1.05 12.18
CA THR A 264 -11.02 -1.30 13.16
C THR A 264 -11.46 -2.21 14.31
N ALA A 265 -12.70 -2.71 14.33
CA ALA A 265 -13.15 -3.66 15.36
C ALA A 265 -12.18 -4.86 15.48
N PRO A 266 -11.98 -5.45 16.67
CA PRO A 266 -10.98 -6.50 16.93
C PRO A 266 -11.43 -7.86 16.36
N LYS A 267 -11.52 -7.93 15.04
CA LYS A 267 -12.00 -9.07 14.26
C LYS A 267 -10.89 -9.51 13.31
N ALA A 268 -10.66 -10.81 13.18
CA ALA A 268 -9.58 -11.33 12.35
C ALA A 268 -9.69 -10.86 10.88
N GLU A 269 -10.92 -10.73 10.37
CA GLU A 269 -11.20 -10.30 9.00
C GLU A 269 -10.76 -8.85 8.74
N ASN A 270 -10.76 -7.99 9.76
CA ASN A 270 -10.33 -6.60 9.65
C ASN A 270 -8.79 -6.46 9.58
N TYR A 271 -8.06 -7.48 10.04
CA TYR A 271 -6.60 -7.49 10.13
C TYR A 271 -5.96 -8.54 9.21
N GLN A 272 -6.64 -8.89 8.13
CA GLN A 272 -6.16 -9.90 7.19
C GLN A 272 -4.97 -9.41 6.32
N TRP A 273 -4.80 -8.09 6.16
CA TRP A 273 -3.72 -7.47 5.38
C TRP A 273 -2.66 -6.87 6.30
N LEU A 274 -1.88 -7.76 6.91
CA LEU A 274 -0.77 -7.42 7.81
C LEU A 274 0.56 -7.72 7.13
N PHE A 275 1.42 -6.70 7.00
CA PHE A 275 2.74 -6.82 6.42
C PHE A 275 3.84 -6.59 7.47
N PRO A 276 4.67 -7.60 7.81
CA PRO A 276 5.82 -7.42 8.68
C PRO A 276 7.00 -6.85 7.89
N GLY A 277 7.23 -5.54 8.05
CA GLY A 277 8.33 -4.82 7.41
C GLY A 277 9.53 -4.61 8.34
N PRO A 278 10.54 -3.83 7.92
CA PRO A 278 11.73 -3.56 8.73
C PRO A 278 11.46 -2.71 9.98
N GLU A 279 10.47 -1.81 9.93
CA GLU A 279 10.19 -0.84 11.01
C GLU A 279 9.08 -1.32 11.97
N GLY A 280 8.24 -2.25 11.52
CA GLY A 280 7.08 -2.70 12.27
C GLY A 280 6.11 -3.53 11.44
N LEU A 281 4.92 -3.75 11.98
CA LEU A 281 3.80 -4.32 11.25
C LEU A 281 2.97 -3.21 10.61
N THR A 282 2.70 -3.30 9.32
CA THR A 282 1.76 -2.40 8.63
C THR A 282 0.42 -3.12 8.48
N VAL A 283 -0.65 -2.53 9.02
CA VAL A 283 -2.03 -2.92 8.71
C VAL A 283 -2.49 -2.08 7.53
N THR A 284 -3.06 -2.71 6.50
CA THR A 284 -3.71 -1.99 5.40
C THR A 284 -5.19 -2.32 5.33
N PHE A 285 -6.02 -1.30 5.52
CA PHE A 285 -7.47 -1.37 5.36
C PHE A 285 -7.82 -1.08 3.89
N PRO A 286 -8.53 -1.99 3.18
CA PRO A 286 -8.93 -1.75 1.81
C PRO A 286 -9.97 -0.62 1.73
N PRO A 287 -10.26 -0.11 0.52
CA PRO A 287 -11.39 0.78 0.31
C PRO A 287 -12.68 0.22 0.93
N TYR A 288 -13.50 1.09 1.50
CA TYR A 288 -14.75 0.78 2.21
C TYR A 288 -14.61 0.10 3.59
N ALA A 289 -13.41 -0.29 4.03
CA ALA A 289 -13.25 -0.86 5.38
C ALA A 289 -13.38 0.22 6.46
N VAL A 290 -12.62 1.31 6.33
CA VAL A 290 -12.57 2.41 7.31
C VAL A 290 -12.88 3.79 6.69
N ALA A 291 -12.89 3.87 5.36
CA ALA A 291 -13.13 5.12 4.63
C ALA A 291 -13.75 4.86 3.23
N PRO A 292 -14.44 5.85 2.63
CA PRO A 292 -14.97 5.79 1.26
C PRO A 292 -13.92 5.41 0.24
N TYR A 293 -14.34 4.83 -0.89
CA TYR A 293 -13.41 4.44 -1.95
C TYR A 293 -12.55 5.59 -2.48
N ALA A 294 -13.10 6.81 -2.50
CA ALA A 294 -12.36 8.00 -2.91
C ALA A 294 -11.15 8.33 -2.00
N ALA A 295 -11.13 7.82 -0.76
CA ALA A 295 -9.98 7.94 0.13
C ALA A 295 -8.87 6.92 -0.19
N GLY A 296 -9.18 5.87 -0.96
CA GLY A 296 -8.26 4.75 -1.19
C GLY A 296 -8.06 3.85 0.03
N PRO A 297 -7.14 2.88 -0.06
CA PRO A 297 -6.71 2.09 1.10
C PRO A 297 -6.07 2.96 2.17
N GLN A 298 -6.26 2.60 3.44
CA GLN A 298 -5.64 3.28 4.58
C GLN A 298 -4.63 2.36 5.25
N SER A 299 -3.44 2.87 5.59
CA SER A 299 -2.39 2.07 6.22
C SER A 299 -1.96 2.66 7.55
N VAL A 300 -1.70 1.80 8.51
CA VAL A 300 -1.18 2.16 9.83
C VAL A 300 0.09 1.33 10.08
N LEU A 301 1.21 2.01 10.30
CA LEU A 301 2.46 1.38 10.74
C LEU A 301 2.48 1.29 12.26
N ILE A 302 2.61 0.08 12.79
CA ILE A 302 2.79 -0.19 14.21
C ILE A 302 4.26 -0.56 14.45
N PRO A 303 5.07 0.31 15.09
CA PRO A 303 6.46 0.00 15.39
C PRO A 303 6.60 -1.25 16.26
N TYR A 304 7.63 -2.07 16.01
CA TYR A 304 7.85 -3.31 16.77
C TYR A 304 7.93 -3.08 18.30
N ALA A 305 8.45 -1.93 18.73
CA ALA A 305 8.50 -1.56 20.14
C ALA A 305 7.12 -1.51 20.81
N ARG A 306 6.06 -1.22 20.05
CA ARG A 306 4.66 -1.18 20.54
C ARG A 306 4.02 -2.58 20.58
N LEU A 307 4.65 -3.57 19.95
CA LEU A 307 4.18 -4.95 19.86
C LEU A 307 4.93 -5.91 20.81
N SER A 308 5.79 -5.37 21.67
CA SER A 308 6.61 -6.13 22.60
C SER A 308 5.75 -7.06 23.47
N GLY A 309 6.09 -8.35 23.49
CA GLY A 309 5.37 -9.37 24.26
C GLY A 309 4.11 -9.94 23.59
N MET A 310 3.75 -9.48 22.39
CA MET A 310 2.66 -10.07 21.60
C MET A 310 3.17 -10.83 20.37
N LEU A 311 4.34 -10.48 19.84
CA LEU A 311 4.93 -11.15 18.69
C LEU A 311 5.60 -12.47 19.07
N ARG A 312 5.57 -13.43 18.14
CA ARG A 312 6.28 -14.70 18.28
C ARG A 312 7.81 -14.51 18.29
N PRO A 313 8.50 -14.89 19.39
CA PRO A 313 9.95 -14.75 19.47
C PRO A 313 10.71 -15.60 18.45
N ASP A 314 10.14 -16.70 17.97
CA ASP A 314 10.76 -17.55 16.97
C ASP A 314 10.71 -16.95 15.55
N LEU A 315 9.86 -15.95 15.31
CA LEU A 315 9.80 -15.21 14.04
C LEU A 315 10.52 -13.86 14.10
N PHE A 316 10.41 -13.15 15.22
CA PHE A 316 10.89 -11.77 15.38
C PHE A 316 12.08 -11.63 16.35
N GLY A 317 12.52 -12.74 16.95
CA GLY A 317 13.74 -12.80 17.75
C GLY A 317 15.02 -12.89 16.91
N PRO A 318 16.18 -12.83 17.56
CA PRO A 318 17.48 -12.95 16.91
C PRO A 318 17.70 -14.31 16.22
#